data_AF-A0A538FIR8-F1
#
_entry.id   AF-A0A538FIR8-F1
#
_cell.length_a   1.000
_cell.length_b   1.000
_cell.length_c   1.000
_cell.angle_alpha   90.00
_cell.angle_beta   90.00
_cell.angle_gamma   90.00
#
_symmetry.space_group_name_H-M   'P 1'
#
loop_
_entity.id
_entity.type
_entity.pdbx_description
1 polymer ?
#
loop_
_entity_poly.entity_id
_entity_poly.type
_entity_poly.pdbx_seq_one_letter_code
_entity_poly.pdbx_strand_id
1 'polypeptide(L)'
;MRLRNVFALAGIAGLLAVPVAAASLSGDAVVESASGGIQWTIPLPNAFDVEVVSQPLAFDARKYADGSVSGHFEYIQKAGGETFRFGVDVTCMNVYGGNRAKIGGIVTQSSDPTIAVGMYGWFQVFDNGEGANAPPDQSSLVGFGDEAATEAFCNSPNLPRFGPWDVQGNVQVGAS
;
A
#
# COMPACT_ATOMS: atom_id res chain seq x y z
N MET A 1 73.63 56.46 -0.09
CA MET A 1 74.33 55.60 -1.06
C MET A 1 73.62 54.25 -1.08
N ARG A 2 72.99 53.90 -2.21
CA ARG A 2 72.60 52.56 -2.74
C ARG A 2 71.89 51.50 -1.86
N LEU A 3 70.63 51.22 -2.26
CA LEU A 3 69.91 49.94 -2.45
C LEU A 3 70.19 48.71 -1.55
N ARG A 4 69.11 48.07 -1.07
CA ARG A 4 68.64 46.75 -1.60
C ARG A 4 67.26 46.32 -1.04
N ASN A 5 66.45 45.79 -1.97
CA ASN A 5 65.14 45.14 -1.85
C ASN A 5 65.11 43.99 -0.82
N VAL A 6 63.92 43.62 -0.32
CA VAL A 6 63.11 42.43 -0.75
C VAL A 6 61.85 42.28 0.13
N PHE A 7 60.73 41.97 -0.53
CA PHE A 7 59.38 41.70 -0.01
C PHE A 7 59.25 40.36 0.73
N ALA A 8 58.35 40.27 1.72
CA ALA A 8 57.61 39.04 2.10
C ALA A 8 56.36 39.45 2.93
N LEU A 9 55.18 39.59 2.31
CA LEU A 9 54.10 38.59 2.13
C LEU A 9 53.43 38.14 3.45
N ALA A 10 52.27 38.74 3.70
CA ALA A 10 51.28 38.32 4.69
C ALA A 10 50.51 37.10 4.18
N GLY A 11 50.48 36.01 4.96
CA GLY A 11 49.67 34.83 4.69
C GLY A 11 48.28 34.97 5.32
N ILE A 12 47.24 35.06 4.50
CA ILE A 12 45.83 34.99 4.93
C ILE A 12 45.41 33.52 4.86
N ALA A 13 45.00 32.96 6.00
CA ALA A 13 44.39 31.64 6.08
C ALA A 13 42.93 31.74 5.59
N GLY A 14 42.65 31.22 4.38
CA GLY A 14 41.29 31.04 3.89
C GLY A 14 40.73 29.69 4.34
N LEU A 15 39.69 29.70 5.18
CA LEU A 15 38.87 28.52 5.43
C LEU A 15 38.15 28.16 4.13
N LEU A 16 38.50 27.02 3.53
CA LEU A 16 37.74 26.40 2.46
C LEU A 16 36.51 25.73 3.08
N ALA A 17 35.35 26.38 2.98
CA ALA A 17 34.08 25.71 3.20
C ALA A 17 33.82 24.77 2.01
N VAL A 18 33.95 23.47 2.23
CA VAL A 18 33.55 22.45 1.26
C VAL A 18 32.02 22.36 1.33
N PRO A 19 31.26 22.68 0.27
CA PRO A 19 29.84 22.41 0.27
C PRO A 19 29.67 20.90 0.21
N VAL A 20 29.16 20.31 1.29
CA VAL A 20 28.65 18.94 1.26
C VAL A 20 27.40 18.97 0.39
N ALA A 21 27.53 18.59 -0.87
CA ALA A 21 26.37 18.28 -1.69
C ALA A 21 25.65 17.12 -1.01
N ALA A 22 24.52 17.40 -0.36
CA ALA A 22 23.58 16.37 0.05
C ALA A 22 23.12 15.69 -1.23
N ALA A 23 23.65 14.49 -1.50
CA ALA A 23 23.09 13.61 -2.50
C ALA A 23 21.67 13.26 -2.02
N SER A 24 20.66 13.92 -2.58
CA SER A 24 19.30 13.43 -2.51
C SER A 24 19.31 12.05 -3.15
N LEU A 25 19.17 11.01 -2.32
CA LEU A 25 18.70 9.71 -2.78
C LEU A 25 17.30 9.96 -3.33
N SER A 26 17.20 10.27 -4.62
CA SER A 26 15.93 10.38 -5.33
C SER A 26 15.37 8.98 -5.50
N GLY A 27 14.89 8.38 -4.40
CA GLY A 27 13.77 7.46 -4.53
C GLY A 27 12.57 8.32 -4.91
N ASP A 28 11.81 7.91 -5.93
CA ASP A 28 10.60 8.64 -6.31
C ASP A 28 9.70 8.84 -5.09
N ALA A 29 9.08 10.01 -4.98
CA ALA A 29 8.26 10.34 -3.83
C ALA A 29 7.03 9.42 -3.79
N VAL A 30 6.67 8.91 -2.61
CA VAL A 30 5.38 8.22 -2.42
C VAL A 30 4.28 9.27 -2.53
N VAL A 31 3.35 9.07 -3.47
CA VAL A 31 2.21 9.97 -3.71
C VAL A 31 0.91 9.42 -3.15
N GLU A 32 0.78 8.10 -3.05
CA GLU A 32 -0.36 7.44 -2.42
C GLU A 32 0.14 6.24 -1.60
N SER A 33 -0.53 5.97 -0.47
CA SER A 33 -0.21 4.84 0.39
C SER A 33 -1.47 4.26 1.01
N ALA A 34 -1.46 2.95 1.25
CA ALA A 34 -2.49 2.28 2.02
C ALA A 34 -1.87 1.14 2.82
N SER A 35 -2.17 1.08 4.11
CA SER A 35 -1.65 0.02 4.98
C SER A 35 -2.67 -0.33 6.05
N GLY A 36 -2.66 -1.57 6.52
CA GLY A 36 -3.56 -1.99 7.58
C GLY A 36 -3.49 -3.46 7.92
N GLY A 37 -4.19 -3.80 8.99
CA GLY A 37 -4.45 -5.15 9.42
C GLY A 37 -5.89 -5.24 9.86
N ILE A 38 -6.70 -5.98 9.10
CA ILE A 38 -8.15 -6.02 9.25
C ILE A 38 -8.67 -7.47 9.26
N GLN A 39 -9.86 -7.66 9.79
CA GLN A 39 -10.62 -8.89 9.63
C GLN A 39 -12.12 -8.59 9.59
N TRP A 40 -12.86 -9.50 8.96
CA TRP A 40 -14.31 -9.44 8.80
C TRP A 40 -14.99 -10.53 9.60
N THR A 41 -16.17 -10.21 10.10
CA THR A 41 -17.19 -11.18 10.47
C THR A 41 -18.52 -10.71 9.88
N ILE A 42 -19.05 -11.44 8.90
CA ILE A 42 -20.33 -11.14 8.23
C ILE A 42 -21.36 -12.20 8.67
N PRO A 43 -22.27 -11.86 9.60
CA PRO A 43 -23.23 -12.82 10.14
C PRO A 43 -24.24 -13.28 9.08
N LEU A 44 -24.81 -14.46 9.28
CA LEU A 44 -25.96 -14.93 8.51
C LEU A 44 -27.25 -14.20 8.96
N PRO A 45 -28.24 -14.02 8.06
CA PRO A 45 -28.17 -14.28 6.63
C PRO A 45 -27.34 -13.20 5.92
N ASN A 46 -26.56 -13.60 4.91
CA ASN A 46 -25.84 -12.66 4.05
C ASN A 46 -26.03 -13.04 2.57
N ALA A 47 -25.59 -12.15 1.66
CA ALA A 47 -25.78 -12.33 0.22
C ALA A 47 -25.06 -13.55 -0.38
N PHE A 48 -24.19 -14.20 0.39
CA PHE A 48 -23.39 -15.35 -0.03
C PHE A 48 -23.93 -16.67 0.51
N ASP A 49 -24.88 -16.62 1.45
CA ASP A 49 -25.42 -17.78 2.18
C ASP A 49 -24.34 -18.70 2.80
N VAL A 50 -23.21 -18.10 3.18
CA VAL A 50 -22.08 -18.79 3.82
C VAL A 50 -21.57 -17.98 5.01
N GLU A 51 -21.03 -18.67 6.01
CA GLU A 51 -20.43 -18.03 7.17
C GLU A 51 -19.11 -17.33 6.78
N VAL A 52 -18.97 -16.05 7.10
CA VAL A 52 -17.69 -15.33 6.98
C VAL A 52 -17.29 -14.92 8.37
N VAL A 53 -16.30 -15.59 8.95
CA VAL A 53 -15.85 -15.30 10.32
C VAL A 53 -14.35 -15.25 10.38
N SER A 54 -13.84 -14.12 10.88
CA SER A 54 -12.43 -13.90 11.16
C SER A 54 -11.56 -14.39 10.00
N GLN A 55 -11.65 -13.65 8.89
CA GLN A 55 -10.76 -13.80 7.74
C GLN A 55 -9.76 -12.63 7.70
N PRO A 56 -8.58 -12.77 8.34
CA PRO A 56 -7.55 -11.75 8.39
C PRO A 56 -7.02 -11.34 7.02
N LEU A 57 -6.76 -10.04 6.87
CA LEU A 57 -6.06 -9.43 5.75
C LEU A 57 -5.07 -8.40 6.32
N ALA A 58 -3.79 -8.56 6.02
CA ALA A 58 -2.73 -7.60 6.36
C ALA A 58 -2.09 -7.08 5.08
N PHE A 59 -1.84 -5.77 4.98
CA PHE A 59 -1.38 -5.16 3.74
C PHE A 59 -0.55 -3.88 3.98
N ASP A 60 0.38 -3.63 3.06
CA ASP A 60 1.07 -2.35 2.83
C ASP A 60 1.19 -2.17 1.31
N ALA A 61 0.85 -0.98 0.82
CA ALA A 61 0.90 -0.61 -0.58
C ALA A 61 1.33 0.85 -0.71
N ARG A 62 2.23 1.13 -1.65
CA ARG A 62 2.76 2.46 -1.95
C ARG A 62 2.82 2.67 -3.45
N LYS A 63 2.35 3.84 -3.87
CA LYS A 63 2.47 4.34 -5.24
C LYS A 63 3.46 5.49 -5.26
N TYR A 64 4.36 5.44 -6.21
CA TYR A 64 5.40 6.43 -6.39
C TYR A 64 5.04 7.42 -7.50
N ALA A 65 5.68 8.58 -7.51
CA ALA A 65 5.43 9.67 -8.46
C ALA A 65 5.68 9.27 -9.92
N ASP A 66 6.54 8.27 -10.17
CA ASP A 66 6.79 7.70 -11.50
C ASP A 66 5.67 6.75 -11.97
N GLY A 67 4.68 6.47 -11.10
CA GLY A 67 3.57 5.57 -11.34
C GLY A 67 3.84 4.12 -10.94
N SER A 68 5.05 3.78 -10.51
CA SER A 68 5.36 2.45 -9.99
C SER A 68 4.63 2.20 -8.67
N VAL A 69 4.30 0.93 -8.41
CA VAL A 69 3.62 0.49 -7.19
C VAL A 69 4.45 -0.63 -6.56
N SER A 70 4.53 -0.63 -5.24
CA SER A 70 5.12 -1.71 -4.47
C SER A 70 4.29 -1.99 -3.22
N GLY A 71 4.42 -3.19 -2.68
CA GLY A 71 3.70 -3.59 -1.49
C GLY A 71 3.48 -5.09 -1.44
N HIS A 72 2.84 -5.53 -0.37
CA HIS A 72 2.45 -6.92 -0.19
C HIS A 72 1.16 -7.00 0.62
N PHE A 73 0.34 -8.02 0.36
CA PHE A 73 -0.72 -8.38 1.28
C PHE A 73 -0.83 -9.89 1.48
N GLU A 74 -1.17 -10.25 2.73
CA GLU A 74 -1.46 -11.62 3.14
C GLU A 74 -2.94 -11.74 3.48
N TYR A 75 -3.60 -12.77 2.94
CA TYR A 75 -5.01 -13.03 3.18
C TYR A 75 -5.22 -14.47 3.68
N ILE A 76 -6.01 -14.62 4.74
CA ILE A 76 -6.45 -15.91 5.25
C ILE A 76 -7.96 -16.04 5.05
N GLN A 77 -8.34 -16.95 4.17
CA GLN A 77 -9.74 -17.28 3.91
C GLN A 77 -10.13 -18.53 4.69
N LYS A 78 -11.32 -18.50 5.30
CA LYS A 78 -11.94 -19.69 5.90
C LYS A 78 -13.24 -19.96 5.17
N ALA A 79 -13.33 -21.11 4.50
CA ALA A 79 -14.50 -21.48 3.69
C ALA A 79 -14.62 -23.01 3.64
N GLY A 80 -15.86 -23.53 3.71
CA GLY A 80 -16.10 -24.97 3.61
C GLY A 80 -15.44 -25.82 4.72
N GLY A 81 -15.09 -25.22 5.86
CA GLY A 81 -14.35 -25.89 6.94
C GLY A 81 -12.83 -25.94 6.72
N GLU A 82 -12.33 -25.39 5.61
CA GLU A 82 -10.91 -25.30 5.29
C GLU A 82 -10.38 -23.89 5.54
N THR A 83 -9.05 -23.76 5.65
CA THR A 83 -8.35 -22.49 5.77
C THR A 83 -7.34 -22.36 4.65
N PHE A 84 -7.50 -21.34 3.82
CA PHE A 84 -6.62 -21.01 2.71
C PHE A 84 -5.78 -19.79 3.04
N ARG A 85 -4.54 -19.77 2.54
CA ARG A 85 -3.57 -18.71 2.76
C ARG A 85 -3.05 -18.23 1.41
N PHE A 86 -2.97 -16.90 1.27
CA PHE A 86 -2.52 -16.23 0.07
C PHE A 86 -1.49 -15.18 0.43
N GLY A 87 -0.42 -15.12 -0.34
CA GLY A 87 0.54 -14.01 -0.37
C GLY A 87 0.53 -13.37 -1.74
N VAL A 88 0.43 -12.04 -1.78
CA VAL A 88 0.25 -11.29 -3.02
C VAL A 88 1.16 -10.07 -3.04
N ASP A 89 1.97 -9.96 -4.09
CA ASP A 89 2.81 -8.78 -4.31
C ASP A 89 1.99 -7.73 -5.07
N VAL A 90 1.93 -6.51 -4.53
CA VAL A 90 1.10 -5.44 -5.06
C VAL A 90 1.68 -4.92 -6.37
N THR A 91 0.85 -4.90 -7.41
CA THR A 91 1.20 -4.39 -8.75
C THR A 91 0.40 -3.16 -9.13
N CYS A 92 -0.78 -2.94 -8.53
CA CYS A 92 -1.59 -1.75 -8.77
C CYS A 92 -2.19 -1.19 -7.48
N MET A 93 -2.25 0.15 -7.42
CA MET A 93 -3.06 0.85 -6.44
C MET A 93 -3.49 2.24 -6.91
N ASN A 94 -4.68 2.65 -6.47
CA ASN A 94 -5.17 4.01 -6.62
C ASN A 94 -5.95 4.45 -5.37
N VAL A 95 -5.74 5.68 -4.94
CA VAL A 95 -6.56 6.35 -3.93
C VAL A 95 -7.64 7.20 -4.58
N TYR A 96 -8.84 7.15 -4.01
CA TYR A 96 -10.02 7.87 -4.47
C TYR A 96 -10.64 8.62 -3.30
N GLY A 97 -11.02 9.88 -3.52
CA GLY A 97 -11.72 10.68 -2.51
C GLY A 97 -10.91 10.95 -1.23
N GLY A 98 -9.60 10.63 -1.21
CA GLY A 98 -8.69 10.88 -0.10
C GLY A 98 -8.65 9.81 0.99
N ASN A 99 -9.67 8.95 1.09
CA ASN A 99 -9.77 7.97 2.18
C ASN A 99 -10.04 6.53 1.71
N ARG A 100 -10.13 6.30 0.40
CA ARG A 100 -10.48 5.00 -0.18
C ARG A 100 -9.37 4.52 -1.09
N ALA A 101 -8.77 3.37 -0.80
CA ALA A 101 -7.71 2.80 -1.60
C ALA A 101 -8.16 1.48 -2.25
N LYS A 102 -7.88 1.33 -3.54
CA LYS A 102 -7.97 0.04 -4.25
C LYS A 102 -6.57 -0.52 -4.41
N ILE A 103 -6.41 -1.80 -4.10
CA ILE A 103 -5.12 -2.49 -4.06
C ILE A 103 -5.29 -3.81 -4.81
N GLY A 104 -4.35 -4.13 -5.70
CA GLY A 104 -4.33 -5.37 -6.46
C GLY A 104 -2.92 -5.83 -6.76
N GLY A 105 -2.75 -7.13 -6.99
CA GLY A 105 -1.43 -7.72 -7.14
C GLY A 105 -1.44 -9.16 -7.63
N ILE A 106 -0.23 -9.68 -7.87
CA ILE A 106 0.01 -11.04 -8.32
C ILE A 106 0.19 -11.99 -7.14
N VAL A 107 -0.53 -13.12 -7.17
CA VAL A 107 -0.44 -14.17 -6.16
C VAL A 107 0.91 -14.87 -6.29
N THR A 108 1.74 -14.75 -5.26
CA THR A 108 3.07 -15.37 -5.18
C THR A 108 3.09 -16.61 -4.28
N GLN A 109 2.09 -16.75 -3.41
CA GLN A 109 1.87 -17.94 -2.59
C GLN A 109 0.38 -18.25 -2.49
N SER A 110 0.02 -19.52 -2.59
CA SER A 110 -1.35 -20.01 -2.37
C SER A 110 -1.34 -21.41 -1.77
N SER A 111 -2.26 -21.66 -0.82
CA SER A 111 -2.60 -23.01 -0.36
C SER A 111 -3.92 -23.53 -0.94
N ASP A 112 -4.61 -22.74 -1.76
CA ASP A 112 -5.84 -23.13 -2.46
C ASP A 112 -5.48 -23.62 -3.87
N PRO A 113 -5.79 -24.87 -4.24
CA PRO A 113 -5.47 -25.39 -5.56
C PRO A 113 -6.25 -24.71 -6.71
N THR A 114 -7.34 -24.00 -6.41
CA THR A 114 -8.16 -23.27 -7.39
C THR A 114 -7.64 -21.87 -7.69
N ILE A 115 -6.82 -21.31 -6.80
CA ILE A 115 -6.17 -20.00 -6.96
C ILE A 115 -4.68 -20.24 -7.10
N ALA A 116 -4.20 -20.37 -8.34
CA ALA A 116 -2.81 -20.69 -8.62
C ALA A 116 -1.89 -19.47 -8.41
N VAL A 117 -0.62 -19.75 -8.08
CA VAL A 117 0.46 -18.75 -8.19
C VAL A 117 0.50 -18.21 -9.62
N GLY A 118 0.59 -16.89 -9.76
CA GLY A 118 0.49 -16.17 -11.03
C GLY A 118 -0.92 -15.69 -11.38
N MET A 119 -1.95 -16.11 -10.64
CA MET A 119 -3.24 -15.40 -10.66
C MET A 119 -3.12 -14.05 -9.94
N TYR A 120 -4.18 -13.26 -9.96
CA TYR A 120 -4.20 -11.96 -9.32
C TYR A 120 -5.32 -11.85 -8.29
N GLY A 121 -5.09 -11.04 -7.25
CA GLY A 121 -6.04 -10.75 -6.19
C GLY A 121 -6.19 -9.24 -5.97
N TRP A 122 -7.38 -8.80 -5.56
CA TRP A 122 -7.65 -7.39 -5.30
C TRP A 122 -8.70 -7.16 -4.21
N PHE A 123 -8.65 -5.98 -3.60
CA PHE A 123 -9.65 -5.52 -2.64
C PHE A 123 -9.64 -3.98 -2.56
N GLN A 124 -10.66 -3.42 -1.90
CA GLN A 124 -10.72 -1.99 -1.60
C GLN A 124 -10.89 -1.78 -0.11
N VAL A 125 -10.23 -0.78 0.45
CA VAL A 125 -10.38 -0.33 1.84
C VAL A 125 -10.89 1.11 1.90
N PHE A 126 -11.49 1.46 3.04
CA PHE A 126 -11.95 2.79 3.40
C PHE A 126 -11.45 3.08 4.81
N ASP A 127 -10.66 4.15 4.90
CA ASP A 127 -10.23 4.77 6.16
C ASP A 127 -11.33 5.76 6.58
N ASN A 128 -12.02 5.45 7.67
CA ASN A 128 -13.10 6.28 8.21
C ASN A 128 -12.64 7.15 9.39
N GLY A 129 -11.33 7.25 9.59
CA GLY A 129 -10.68 8.04 10.62
C GLY A 129 -10.48 7.28 11.94
N GLU A 130 -9.90 8.00 12.90
CA GLU A 130 -9.35 7.40 14.12
C GLU A 130 -10.11 7.80 15.40
N GLY A 131 -10.07 6.90 16.38
CA GLY A 131 -10.52 7.14 17.74
C GLY A 131 -11.90 6.57 18.08
N ALA A 132 -12.28 6.69 19.36
CA ALA A 132 -13.43 5.97 19.93
C ALA A 132 -14.80 6.29 19.31
N ASN A 133 -14.93 7.41 18.59
CA ASN A 133 -16.17 7.85 17.96
C ASN A 133 -16.11 7.82 16.43
N ALA A 134 -14.98 7.42 15.84
CA ALA A 134 -14.90 7.25 14.39
C ALA A 134 -15.78 6.06 13.97
N PRO A 135 -16.48 6.14 12.82
CA PRO A 135 -17.09 4.97 12.22
C PRO A 135 -16.02 3.89 11.99
N PRO A 136 -16.37 2.60 12.06
CA PRO A 136 -15.42 1.54 11.73
C PRO A 136 -14.86 1.74 10.32
N ASP A 137 -13.59 1.42 10.14
CA ASP A 137 -13.05 1.21 8.80
C ASP A 137 -13.85 0.14 8.07
N GLN A 138 -13.78 0.20 6.75
CA GLN A 138 -14.49 -0.74 5.91
C GLN A 138 -13.61 -1.28 4.82
N SER A 139 -13.98 -2.43 4.26
CA SER A 139 -13.31 -2.94 3.08
C SER A 139 -14.24 -3.85 2.26
N SER A 140 -13.83 -4.28 1.07
CA SER A 140 -14.50 -5.35 0.32
C SER A 140 -13.84 -6.70 0.57
N LEU A 141 -14.59 -7.79 0.42
CA LEU A 141 -13.97 -9.10 0.32
C LEU A 141 -12.90 -9.13 -0.80
N VAL A 142 -11.90 -9.99 -0.64
CA VAL A 142 -10.84 -10.19 -1.63
C VAL A 142 -11.42 -10.92 -2.84
N GLY A 143 -11.25 -10.33 -4.03
CA GLY A 143 -11.55 -10.95 -5.31
C GLY A 143 -10.29 -11.55 -5.94
N PHE A 144 -10.49 -12.52 -6.84
CA PHE A 144 -9.41 -13.15 -7.62
C PHE A 144 -9.76 -13.24 -9.10
N GLY A 145 -8.74 -13.21 -9.96
CA GLY A 145 -8.89 -13.26 -11.40
C GLY A 145 -7.58 -13.11 -12.14
N ASP A 146 -7.62 -12.44 -13.30
CA ASP A 146 -6.45 -12.16 -14.13
C ASP A 146 -5.92 -10.73 -13.94
N GLU A 147 -4.78 -10.45 -14.56
CA GLU A 147 -4.11 -9.16 -14.52
C GLU A 147 -5.01 -8.04 -15.05
N ALA A 148 -5.68 -8.26 -16.18
CA ALA A 148 -6.52 -7.27 -16.82
C ALA A 148 -7.72 -6.86 -15.95
N ALA A 149 -8.36 -7.82 -15.28
CA ALA A 149 -9.45 -7.56 -14.34
C ALA A 149 -8.96 -6.81 -13.10
N THR A 150 -7.77 -7.14 -12.61
CA THR A 150 -7.14 -6.50 -11.44
C THR A 150 -6.80 -5.05 -11.73
N GLU A 151 -6.15 -4.79 -12.88
CA GLU A 151 -5.87 -3.44 -13.35
C GLU A 151 -7.16 -2.64 -13.59
N ALA A 152 -8.16 -3.24 -14.23
CA ALA A 152 -9.45 -2.59 -14.44
C ALA A 152 -10.14 -2.25 -13.12
N PHE A 153 -10.00 -3.11 -12.09
CA PHE A 153 -10.52 -2.85 -10.76
C PHE A 153 -9.82 -1.64 -10.12
N CYS A 154 -8.48 -1.64 -10.07
CA CYS A 154 -7.66 -0.57 -9.51
C CYS A 154 -7.95 0.78 -10.15
N ASN A 155 -8.09 0.82 -11.48
CA ASN A 155 -8.29 2.05 -12.25
C ASN A 155 -9.75 2.55 -12.29
N SER A 156 -10.72 1.76 -11.82
CA SER A 156 -12.13 2.16 -11.82
C SER A 156 -12.49 2.96 -10.56
N PRO A 157 -13.17 4.13 -10.67
CA PRO A 157 -13.68 4.84 -9.51
C PRO A 157 -14.93 4.18 -8.87
N ASN A 158 -15.50 3.16 -9.50
CA ASN A 158 -16.71 2.49 -9.04
C ASN A 158 -16.46 1.69 -7.76
N LEU A 159 -17.47 1.61 -6.90
CA LEU A 159 -17.43 0.79 -5.70
C LEU A 159 -17.35 -0.72 -6.03
N PRO A 160 -16.69 -1.53 -5.18
CA PRO A 160 -16.63 -2.98 -5.32
C PRO A 160 -18.03 -3.58 -5.17
N ARG A 161 -18.25 -4.75 -5.80
CA ARG A 161 -19.54 -5.45 -5.73
C ARG A 161 -19.80 -6.14 -4.39
N PHE A 162 -18.75 -6.54 -3.67
CA PHE A 162 -18.82 -7.38 -2.47
C PHE A 162 -18.34 -6.64 -1.21
N GLY A 163 -18.93 -5.47 -0.99
CA GLY A 163 -18.67 -4.57 0.14
C GLY A 163 -19.18 -3.16 -0.16
N PRO A 164 -18.88 -2.17 0.69
CA PRO A 164 -18.07 -2.28 1.91
C PRO A 164 -18.73 -3.09 3.03
N TRP A 165 -17.90 -3.70 3.87
CA TRP A 165 -18.26 -4.28 5.16
C TRP A 165 -17.41 -3.63 6.25
N ASP A 166 -18.02 -3.40 7.41
CA ASP A 166 -17.30 -2.96 8.61
C ASP A 166 -16.26 -4.02 9.00
N VAL A 167 -15.06 -3.56 9.33
CA VAL A 167 -13.95 -4.41 9.74
C VAL A 167 -13.52 -4.16 11.16
N GLN A 168 -12.91 -5.18 11.76
CA GLN A 168 -12.12 -5.03 12.97
C GLN A 168 -10.67 -4.87 12.59
N GLY A 169 -9.97 -3.92 13.21
CA GLY A 169 -8.59 -3.60 12.88
C GLY A 169 -8.45 -2.13 12.54
N ASN A 170 -7.43 -1.80 11.76
CA ASN A 170 -7.16 -0.42 11.35
C ASN A 170 -6.68 -0.36 9.90
N VAL A 171 -7.13 0.66 9.18
CA VAL A 171 -6.74 1.02 7.82
C VAL A 171 -6.20 2.45 7.86
N GLN A 172 -5.06 2.69 7.22
CA GLN A 172 -4.57 4.04 6.94
C GLN A 172 -4.51 4.24 5.45
N VAL A 173 -5.12 5.32 4.95
CA VAL A 173 -5.00 5.76 3.56
C VAL A 173 -4.38 7.15 3.50
N GLY A 174 -3.34 7.29 2.68
CA GLY A 174 -2.66 8.56 2.45
C GLY A 174 -2.64 8.90 0.95
N ALA A 175 -2.85 10.18 0.65
CA ALA A 175 -2.60 10.76 -0.67
C ALA A 175 -1.94 12.14 -0.47
N SER A 176 -0.89 12.42 -1.26
CA SER A 176 -0.03 13.62 -1.15
C SER A 176 -0.30 14.61 -2.28
#